data_AF-A0A7W1QSE0-F1
#
_entry.id   AF-A0A7W1QSE0-F1
#
_cell.length_a   1.000
_cell.length_b   1.000
_cell.length_c   1.000
_cell.angle_alpha   90.00
_cell.angle_beta   90.00
_cell.angle_gamma   90.00
#
_symmetry.space_group_name_H-M   'P 1'
#
loop_
_entity.id
_entity.type
_entity.pdbx_description
1 polymer ?
#
loop_
_entity_poly.entity_id
_entity_poly.type
_entity_poly.pdbx_seq_one_letter_code
_entity_poly.pdbx_strand_id
1 'polypeptide(L)'
;MSQPTFFDKKSDRQTIDAEQIVLRALGDFQARGKVLAQRDLPLDRLRGAFKRAAEAFDVEELRDEQSVAALRALGADVRQVPSFVAKHPFRVTVPADLAARASHFHQQMIAGEKQDAETASS
;
A
#
# COMPACT_ATOMS: atom_id res chain seq x y z
N MET A 1 -16.71 -12.85 25.06
CA MET A 1 -15.71 -13.03 24.01
C MET A 1 -15.99 -12.00 22.93
N SER A 2 -15.16 -10.97 22.83
CA SER A 2 -15.39 -9.86 21.92
C SER A 2 -14.68 -10.13 20.60
N GLN A 3 -15.46 -10.37 19.56
CA GLN A 3 -14.98 -10.48 18.18
C GLN A 3 -15.07 -9.08 17.57
N PRO A 4 -13.96 -8.42 17.18
CA PRO A 4 -14.06 -7.14 16.51
C PRO A 4 -14.61 -7.34 15.10
N THR A 5 -15.76 -6.70 14.83
CA THR A 5 -16.42 -6.65 13.54
C THR A 5 -15.58 -5.82 12.56
N PHE A 6 -15.33 -6.39 11.37
CA PHE A 6 -14.43 -5.87 10.33
C PHE A 6 -14.85 -4.51 9.72
N PHE A 7 -15.93 -3.89 10.17
CA PHE A 7 -16.42 -2.60 9.68
C PHE A 7 -17.20 -1.85 10.76
N ASP A 8 -16.52 -1.37 11.80
CA ASP A 8 -17.10 -0.30 12.62
C ASP A 8 -16.85 1.05 11.94
N LYS A 9 -17.86 1.50 11.20
CA LYS A 9 -17.97 2.88 10.72
C LYS A 9 -18.56 3.72 11.86
N LYS A 10 -17.79 4.68 12.41
CA LYS A 10 -18.21 6.10 12.53
C LYS A 10 -17.18 7.01 13.22
N SER A 11 -16.88 8.08 12.47
CA SER A 11 -16.55 9.45 12.90
C SER A 11 -15.09 9.84 13.15
N ASP A 12 -14.77 11.00 12.55
CA ASP A 12 -13.63 11.90 12.70
C ASP A 12 -12.31 11.49 12.04
N ARG A 13 -12.01 12.14 10.89
CA ARG A 13 -10.71 12.14 10.19
C ARG A 13 -10.10 10.75 10.14
N GLN A 14 -10.66 9.89 9.28
CA GLN A 14 -10.21 8.51 9.11
C GLN A 14 -8.69 8.51 9.01
N THR A 15 -8.02 8.08 10.08
CA THR A 15 -6.56 8.14 10.18
C THR A 15 -6.10 7.09 9.17
N ILE A 16 -5.63 7.56 8.02
CA ILE A 16 -5.17 6.66 6.97
C ILE A 16 -3.99 5.90 7.54
N ASP A 17 -4.20 4.61 7.79
CA ASP A 17 -3.17 3.75 8.36
C ASP A 17 -2.12 3.41 7.30
N ALA A 18 -0.88 3.17 7.72
CA ALA A 18 0.23 2.82 6.85
C ALA A 18 -0.08 1.61 5.96
N GLU A 19 -0.89 0.66 6.46
CA GLU A 19 -1.38 -0.48 5.68
C GLU A 19 -2.22 -0.05 4.47
N GLN A 20 -3.07 0.97 4.60
CA GLN A 20 -3.91 1.46 3.50
C GLN A 20 -3.06 2.17 2.44
N ILE A 21 -2.06 2.95 2.87
CA ILE A 21 -1.09 3.59 1.99
C ILE A 21 -0.32 2.52 1.19
N VAL A 22 0.17 1.48 1.87
CA VAL A 22 0.88 0.37 1.21
C VAL A 22 -0.05 -0.39 0.25
N LEU A 23 -1.28 -0.71 0.63
CA LEU A 23 -2.25 -1.37 -0.26
C LEU A 23 -2.54 -0.53 -1.52
N ARG A 24 -2.78 0.78 -1.37
CA ARG A 24 -2.96 1.69 -2.51
C ARG A 24 -1.73 1.71 -3.40
N ALA A 25 -0.53 1.80 -2.81
CA ALA A 25 0.73 1.85 -3.54
C ALA A 25 1.01 0.56 -4.34
N LEU A 26 0.80 -0.60 -3.73
CA LEU A 26 0.98 -1.90 -4.40
C LEU A 26 -0.02 -2.08 -5.54
N GLY A 27 -1.24 -1.57 -5.41
CA GLY A 27 -2.23 -1.54 -6.48
C GLY A 27 -1.84 -0.60 -7.63
N ASP A 28 -1.43 0.65 -7.34
CA ASP A 28 -0.93 1.59 -8.35
C ASP A 28 0.30 1.04 -9.09
N PHE A 29 1.20 0.37 -8.37
CA PHE A 29 2.37 -0.26 -8.96
C PHE A 29 1.97 -1.30 -10.02
N GLN A 30 0.98 -2.13 -9.72
CA GLN A 30 0.45 -3.15 -10.64
C GLN A 30 -0.34 -2.55 -11.81
N ALA A 31 -1.16 -1.52 -11.54
CA ALA A 31 -1.95 -0.83 -12.58
C ALA A 31 -1.06 -0.21 -13.67
N ARG A 32 0.20 0.11 -13.35
CA ARG A 32 1.23 0.57 -14.29
C ARG A 32 1.91 -0.56 -15.08
N GLY A 33 1.36 -1.77 -15.06
CA GLY A 33 1.86 -2.94 -15.78
C GLY A 33 3.08 -3.60 -15.13
N LYS A 34 3.42 -3.26 -13.88
CA LYS A 34 4.57 -3.86 -13.20
C LYS A 34 4.15 -5.10 -12.42
N VAL A 35 4.84 -6.21 -12.69
CA VAL A 35 4.59 -7.48 -11.97
C VAL A 35 5.11 -7.37 -10.54
N LEU A 36 4.20 -7.58 -9.57
CA LEU A 36 4.48 -7.51 -8.14
C LEU A 36 4.53 -8.89 -7.48
N ALA A 37 3.58 -9.77 -7.85
CA ALA A 37 3.37 -11.06 -7.19
C ALA A 37 4.60 -11.98 -7.29
N GLN A 38 4.99 -12.53 -6.15
CA GLN A 38 6.08 -13.50 -5.97
C GLN A 38 7.46 -13.04 -6.46
N ARG A 39 7.66 -11.74 -6.69
CA ARG A 39 8.95 -11.18 -7.07
C ARG A 39 9.70 -10.64 -5.87
N ASP A 40 10.96 -11.01 -5.75
CA ASP A 40 11.91 -10.36 -4.84
C ASP A 40 12.31 -9.00 -5.43
N LEU A 41 11.83 -7.93 -4.79
CA LEU A 41 12.04 -6.55 -5.23
C LEU A 41 12.77 -5.76 -4.14
N PRO A 42 13.75 -4.90 -4.49
CA PRO A 42 14.26 -3.93 -3.52
C PRO A 42 13.17 -2.91 -3.19
N LEU A 43 13.06 -2.54 -1.90
CA LEU A 43 12.06 -1.59 -1.39
C LEU A 43 12.06 -0.25 -2.16
N ASP A 44 13.25 0.19 -2.61
CA ASP A 44 13.42 1.41 -3.41
C ASP A 44 12.57 1.43 -4.70
N ARG A 45 12.30 0.26 -5.32
CA ARG A 45 11.41 0.19 -6.48
C ARG A 45 9.95 0.51 -6.15
N LEU A 46 9.56 0.38 -4.89
CA LEU A 46 8.22 0.68 -4.39
C LEU A 46 8.10 2.12 -3.89
N ARG A 47 9.20 2.83 -3.59
CA ARG A 47 9.17 4.21 -3.08
C ARG A 47 8.35 5.17 -3.93
N GLY A 48 8.51 5.11 -5.25
CA GLY A 48 7.71 5.94 -6.14
C GLY A 48 6.20 5.66 -6.03
N ALA A 49 5.80 4.42 -5.74
CA ALA A 49 4.39 4.08 -5.49
C ALA A 49 3.93 4.52 -4.09
N PHE A 50 4.77 4.38 -3.06
CA PHE A 50 4.46 4.87 -1.71
C PHE A 50 4.27 6.38 -1.68
N LYS A 51 5.16 7.13 -2.32
CA LYS A 51 5.03 8.59 -2.44
C LYS A 51 3.69 9.00 -3.06
N ARG A 52 3.31 8.41 -4.20
CA ARG A 52 2.03 8.70 -4.85
C ARG A 52 0.82 8.31 -4.00
N ALA A 53 0.90 7.20 -3.26
CA ALA A 53 -0.17 6.80 -2.37
C ALA A 53 -0.31 7.78 -1.20
N ALA A 54 0.79 8.23 -0.60
CA ALA A 54 0.78 9.24 0.45
C ALA A 54 0.22 10.58 -0.05
N GLU A 55 0.62 11.01 -1.25
CA GLU A 55 0.06 12.20 -1.93
C GLU A 55 -1.46 12.05 -2.16
N ALA A 56 -1.94 10.89 -2.59
CA ALA A 56 -3.36 10.64 -2.82
C ALA A 56 -4.20 10.68 -1.53
N PHE A 57 -3.57 10.44 -0.37
CA PHE A 57 -4.21 10.50 0.94
C PHE A 57 -3.95 11.81 1.69
N ASP A 58 -3.18 12.73 1.11
CA ASP A 58 -2.73 13.98 1.75
C ASP A 58 -2.02 13.73 3.10
N VAL A 59 -1.13 12.74 3.14
CA VAL A 59 -0.34 12.34 4.32
C VAL A 59 1.16 12.38 4.06
N GLU A 60 1.95 12.44 5.14
CA GLU A 60 3.41 12.36 5.05
C GLU A 60 3.87 11.01 4.46
N GLU A 61 4.92 11.04 3.65
CA GLU A 61 5.52 9.82 3.07
C GLU A 61 5.99 8.88 4.18
N LEU A 62 5.66 7.59 4.04
CA LEU A 62 6.11 6.56 4.98
C LEU A 62 7.63 6.41 4.91
N ARG A 63 8.27 6.41 6.07
CA ARG A 63 9.69 6.05 6.20
C ARG A 63 9.90 4.58 5.87
N ASP A 64 11.14 4.19 5.60
CA ASP A 64 11.49 2.81 5.26
C ASP A 64 11.00 1.82 6.34
N GLU A 65 11.22 2.13 7.62
CA GLU A 65 10.80 1.26 8.73
C GLU A 65 9.27 1.12 8.83
N GLN A 66 8.53 2.21 8.61
CA GLN A 66 7.06 2.21 8.61
C GLN A 66 6.52 1.40 7.43
N SER A 67 7.12 1.57 6.26
CA SER A 67 6.78 0.81 5.05
C SER A 67 7.03 -0.68 5.25
N VAL A 68 8.17 -1.05 5.85
CA VAL A 68 8.51 -2.45 6.17
C VAL A 68 7.53 -3.05 7.17
N ALA A 69 7.19 -2.31 8.24
CA ALA A 69 6.24 -2.76 9.24
C ALA A 69 4.85 -3.00 8.63
N ALA A 70 4.35 -2.07 7.84
CA ALA A 70 3.06 -2.19 7.15
C ALA A 70 3.06 -3.33 6.12
N LEU A 71 4.12 -3.49 5.34
CA LEU A 71 4.28 -4.62 4.41
C LEU A 71 4.21 -5.97 5.15
N ARG A 72 4.90 -6.09 6.28
CA ARG A 72 4.87 -7.31 7.10
C ARG A 72 3.48 -7.56 7.69
N ALA A 73 2.82 -6.52 8.21
CA ALA A 73 1.47 -6.63 8.77
C ALA A 73 0.45 -7.11 7.72
N LEU A 74 0.61 -6.67 6.48
CA LEU A 74 -0.20 -7.11 5.33
C LEU A 74 0.14 -8.53 4.83
N GLY A 75 1.20 -9.15 5.34
CA GLY A 75 1.63 -10.50 4.99
C GLY A 75 2.65 -10.57 3.85
N ALA A 76 3.32 -9.47 3.49
CA ALA A 76 4.47 -9.53 2.60
C ALA A 76 5.70 -10.08 3.34
N ASP A 77 6.53 -10.85 2.63
CA ASP A 77 7.83 -11.26 3.15
C ASP A 77 8.83 -10.12 2.95
N VAL A 78 9.43 -9.65 4.05
CA VAL A 78 10.40 -8.55 4.03
C VAL A 78 11.68 -8.98 4.73
N ARG A 79 12.72 -9.17 3.94
CA ARG A 79 14.07 -9.56 4.39
C ARG A 79 15.02 -8.38 4.34
N GLN A 80 15.87 -8.28 5.36
CA GLN A 80 16.94 -7.29 5.40
C GLN A 80 18.24 -7.94 4.91
N VAL A 81 18.87 -7.35 3.90
CA VAL A 81 20.19 -7.73 3.39
C VAL A 81 21.26 -6.79 3.95
N PRO A 82 22.48 -7.28 4.20
CA PRO A 82 23.56 -6.43 4.70
C PRO A 82 23.89 -5.28 3.74
N SER A 83 24.28 -4.13 4.30
CA SER A 83 24.58 -2.91 3.54
C SER A 83 25.74 -3.04 2.55
N PHE A 84 26.66 -3.99 2.78
CA PHE A 84 27.74 -4.30 1.84
C PHE A 84 27.26 -5.10 0.62
N VAL A 85 26.05 -5.67 0.65
CA VAL A 85 25.45 -6.43 -0.47
C VAL A 85 24.57 -5.52 -1.33
N ALA A 86 23.91 -4.53 -0.74
CA ALA A 86 23.02 -3.63 -1.46
C ALA A 86 22.94 -2.24 -0.81
N LYS A 87 22.83 -1.21 -1.68
CA LYS A 87 22.62 0.19 -1.27
C LYS A 87 21.32 0.38 -0.47
N HIS A 88 20.29 -0.43 -0.76
CA HIS A 88 19.04 -0.45 0.01
C HIS A 88 18.89 -1.81 0.69
N PRO A 89 18.82 -1.85 2.02
CA PRO A 89 18.92 -3.10 2.78
C PRO A 89 17.62 -3.89 2.78
N PHE A 90 16.51 -3.39 2.25
CA PHE A 90 15.23 -4.10 2.31
C PHE A 90 14.82 -4.72 0.97
N ARG A 91 14.48 -5.99 1.04
CA ARG A 91 13.98 -6.83 -0.06
C ARG A 91 12.59 -7.32 0.31
N VAL A 92 11.65 -7.20 -0.62
CA VAL A 92 10.22 -7.43 -0.41
C VAL A 92 9.73 -8.44 -1.44
N THR A 93 9.03 -9.46 -0.96
CA THR A 93 8.27 -10.40 -1.79
C THR A 93 6.81 -10.32 -1.42
N VAL A 94 5.97 -9.95 -2.38
CA VAL A 94 4.53 -9.82 -2.16
C VAL A 94 3.82 -11.11 -2.61
N PRO A 95 3.08 -11.82 -1.74
CA PRO A 95 2.32 -13.00 -2.14
C PRO A 95 1.19 -12.63 -3.11
N ALA A 96 0.76 -13.60 -3.93
CA ALA A 96 -0.27 -13.38 -4.95
C ALA A 96 -1.59 -12.87 -4.34
N ASP A 97 -1.98 -13.38 -3.18
CA ASP A 97 -3.20 -12.97 -2.48
C ASP A 97 -3.15 -11.50 -2.07
N LEU A 98 -2.01 -11.02 -1.56
CA LEU A 98 -1.82 -9.62 -1.22
C LEU A 98 -1.81 -8.75 -2.47
N ALA A 99 -1.18 -9.20 -3.55
CA ALA A 99 -1.16 -8.50 -4.83
C ALA A 99 -2.58 -8.33 -5.41
N ALA A 100 -3.42 -9.37 -5.32
CA ALA A 100 -4.82 -9.33 -5.72
C ALA A 100 -5.64 -8.38 -4.82
N ARG A 101 -5.49 -8.46 -3.50
CA ARG A 101 -6.13 -7.55 -2.54
C ARG A 101 -5.77 -6.09 -2.81
N ALA A 102 -4.50 -5.79 -3.06
CA ALA A 102 -4.02 -4.45 -3.36
C ALA A 102 -4.60 -3.91 -4.68
N SER A 103 -4.69 -4.75 -5.71
CA SER A 103 -5.31 -4.38 -6.99
C SER A 103 -6.78 -4.00 -6.80
N HIS A 104 -7.54 -4.80 -6.06
CA HIS A 104 -8.94 -4.54 -5.76
C HIS A 104 -9.13 -3.26 -4.94
N PHE A 105 -8.30 -3.06 -3.90
CA PHE A 105 -8.33 -1.85 -3.08
C PHE A 105 -8.10 -0.58 -3.92
N HIS A 106 -7.09 -0.60 -4.79
CA HIS A 106 -6.79 0.53 -5.67
C HIS A 106 -7.93 0.83 -6.66
N GLN A 107 -8.55 -0.21 -7.23
CA GLN A 107 -9.72 -0.04 -8.11
C GLN A 107 -10.91 0.58 -7.39
N GLN A 108 -11.20 0.16 -6.15
CA GLN A 108 -12.28 0.74 -5.35
C GLN A 108 -12.04 2.22 -5.07
N MET A 109 -10.81 2.59 -4.74
CA MET A 109 -10.49 3.99 -4.46
C MET A 109 -10.63 4.87 -5.71
N ILE A 110 -10.13 4.42 -6.86
CA ILE A 110 -10.30 5.16 -8.12
C ILE A 110 -11.78 5.27 -8.51
N ALA A 111 -12.56 4.21 -8.29
CA ALA A 111 -13.99 4.23 -8.57
C ALA A 111 -14.74 5.21 -7.65
N GLY A 112 -14.37 5.28 -6.38
CA GLY A 112 -14.91 6.25 -5.42
C GLY A 112 -14.58 7.69 -5.80
N GLU A 113 -13.30 7.97 -6.15
CA GLU A 113 -12.85 9.29 -6.60
C GLU A 113 -13.65 9.79 -7.82
N LYS A 114 -14.03 8.90 -8.74
CA LYS A 114 -14.85 9.25 -9.90
C LYS A 114 -16.29 9.63 -9.54
N GLN A 115 -16.90 8.93 -8.58
CA GLN A 115 -18.29 9.20 -8.16
C GLN A 115 -18.42 10.54 -7.44
N ASP A 116 -17.43 10.91 -6.62
CA ASP A 116 -17.42 12.19 -5.91
C ASP A 116 -17.25 13.37 -6.88
N ALA A 117 -16.43 13.21 -7.94
CA ALA A 117 -16.23 14.24 -8.96
C ALA A 117 -17.47 14.48 -9.84
N GLU A 118 -18.24 13.43 -10.13
CA GLU A 118 -19.46 13.50 -10.95
C GLU A 118 -20.63 14.13 -10.17
N THR A 119 -20.67 13.92 -8.85
CA THR A 119 -21.69 14.50 -7.96
C THR A 119 -21.41 15.98 -7.62
N ALA A 120 -20.13 16.39 -7.56
CA ALA A 120 -19.75 17.79 -7.29
C ALA A 120 -19.92 18.73 -8.51
N SER A 121 -20.20 18.19 -9.69
CA SER A 121 -20.37 18.94 -10.95
C SER A 121 -21.84 19.06 -11.41
N SER A 122 -22.80 18.61 -10.59
CA SER A 122 -24.25 18.63 -10.88
C SER A 122 -25.00 19.66 -10.03
#